data_AF-A0A024GV10-F1
#
_entry.id   AF-A0A024GV10-F1
#
_cell.length_a   1.000
_cell.length_b   1.000
_cell.length_c   1.000
_cell.angle_alpha   90.00
_cell.angle_beta   90.00
_cell.angle_gamma   90.00
#
_symmetry.space_group_name_H-M   'P 1'
#
loop_
_entity.id
_entity.type
_entity.pdbx_description
1 polymer ?
#
loop_
_entity_poly.entity_id
_entity_poly.type
_entity_poly.pdbx_seq_one_letter_code
_entity_poly.pdbx_strand_id
1 'polypeptide(L)'
;MWAITFISVPQILASIVVLSLKWHTREKLFSSACYRLQVWVLVQAIHMSVVLGVEWIVYYLNTCYTNRVIELREQYMRYLGNIKYGLDLLGVFWFLVGNMWVISDDDAQNGKPDAANGERHEDVAPLSPSHCDSSLYQLAFWMIVITYVKIFLPCILLLILLPVICFCLPCLIRVLSRFQDPMRGKGASHETIARLACTNYKQDMFARDDCNCCICLNDYVEEEELRLLPCRHHFHKQCADEWLIVNATCPTCRLSIYETASEDSEQQGYRLGSRNDIFQVV
;
A
#
# COMPACT_ATOMS: atom_id res chain seq x y z
N MET A 1 -15.33 -7.82 -2.72
CA MET A 1 -16.62 -8.07 -2.06
C MET A 1 -16.95 -9.56 -1.95
N TRP A 2 -17.22 -10.24 -3.06
CA TRP A 2 -17.62 -11.65 -3.07
C TRP A 2 -16.71 -12.60 -2.29
N ALA A 3 -15.38 -12.45 -2.39
CA ALA A 3 -14.44 -13.24 -1.61
C ALA A 3 -14.57 -13.05 -0.09
N ILE A 4 -14.80 -11.81 0.38
CA ILE A 4 -14.94 -11.51 1.81
C ILE A 4 -16.25 -12.10 2.34
N THR A 5 -17.34 -11.94 1.60
CA THR A 5 -18.65 -12.55 1.89
C THR A 5 -18.54 -14.08 1.94
N PHE A 6 -17.89 -14.70 0.94
CA PHE A 6 -17.73 -16.15 0.85
C PHE A 6 -16.96 -16.74 2.03
N ILE A 7 -15.96 -16.04 2.55
CA ILE A 7 -15.17 -16.47 3.71
C ILE A 7 -15.92 -16.20 5.03
N SER A 8 -16.56 -15.05 5.15
CA SER A 8 -17.06 -14.55 6.45
C SER A 8 -18.48 -15.03 6.77
N VAL A 9 -19.33 -15.26 5.76
CA VAL A 9 -20.72 -15.71 5.99
C VAL A 9 -20.80 -17.10 6.63
N PRO A 10 -20.08 -18.13 6.16
CA PRO A 10 -20.12 -19.46 6.79
C PRO A 10 -19.68 -19.43 8.25
N GLN A 11 -18.67 -18.61 8.56
CA GLN A 11 -18.17 -18.40 9.92
C GLN A 11 -19.22 -17.80 10.85
N ILE A 12 -19.90 -16.74 10.39
CA ILE A 12 -20.98 -16.08 11.15
C ILE A 12 -22.13 -17.05 11.38
N LEU A 13 -22.57 -17.76 10.34
CA LEU A 13 -23.67 -18.73 10.43
C LEU A 13 -23.34 -19.88 11.39
N ALA A 14 -22.14 -20.46 11.28
CA ALA A 14 -21.69 -21.51 12.18
C ALA A 14 -21.65 -21.03 13.63
N SER A 15 -21.20 -19.79 13.87
CA SER A 15 -21.18 -19.18 15.20
C SER A 15 -22.58 -19.00 15.76
N ILE A 16 -23.53 -18.48 14.97
CA ILE A 16 -24.93 -18.32 15.39
C ILE A 16 -25.55 -19.67 15.75
N VAL A 17 -25.36 -20.69 14.90
CA VAL A 17 -25.92 -22.03 15.12
C VAL A 17 -25.32 -22.67 16.37
N VAL A 18 -24.00 -22.72 16.49
CA VAL A 18 -23.33 -23.36 17.64
C VAL A 18 -23.65 -22.63 18.95
N LEU A 19 -23.66 -21.29 18.95
CA LEU A 19 -24.00 -20.52 20.14
C LEU A 19 -25.48 -20.70 20.51
N SER A 20 -26.41 -20.62 19.57
CA SER A 20 -27.85 -20.75 19.87
C SER A 20 -28.22 -22.12 20.45
N LEU A 21 -27.59 -23.20 19.99
CA LEU A 21 -27.80 -24.55 20.51
C LEU A 21 -27.21 -24.75 21.91
N LYS A 22 -26.12 -24.05 22.26
CA LYS A 22 -25.34 -24.33 23.47
C LYS A 22 -25.47 -23.28 24.56
N TRP A 23 -26.02 -22.10 24.26
CA TRP A 23 -26.11 -20.98 25.18
C TRP A 23 -26.95 -21.25 26.43
N HIS A 24 -27.97 -22.10 26.33
CA HIS A 24 -28.95 -22.33 27.41
C HIS A 24 -28.52 -23.39 28.43
N THR A 25 -27.42 -24.12 28.22
CA THR A 25 -26.88 -25.12 29.17
C THR A 25 -26.17 -24.45 30.39
N ARG A 26 -26.57 -23.21 30.71
CA ARG A 26 -25.76 -22.15 31.35
C ARG A 26 -25.76 -22.13 32.87
N GLU A 27 -26.61 -22.92 33.53
CA GLU A 27 -26.80 -22.71 34.98
C GLU A 27 -25.73 -23.32 35.88
N LYS A 28 -24.77 -24.07 35.33
CA LYS A 28 -23.69 -24.65 36.13
C LYS A 28 -22.33 -24.31 35.50
N LEU A 29 -21.52 -23.57 36.25
CA LEU A 29 -20.08 -23.30 36.03
C LEU A 29 -19.72 -21.96 35.36
N PHE A 30 -19.92 -20.87 36.13
CA PHE A 30 -19.49 -19.49 35.87
C PHE A 30 -17.96 -19.28 35.81
N SER A 31 -17.16 -20.33 36.01
CA SER A 31 -15.69 -20.28 36.12
C SER A 31 -15.02 -21.35 35.25
N SER A 32 -15.43 -21.45 33.97
CA SER A 32 -14.83 -22.42 33.05
C SER A 32 -14.31 -21.74 31.79
N ALA A 33 -13.18 -22.23 31.28
CA ALA A 33 -12.59 -21.82 30.00
C ALA A 33 -13.62 -21.84 28.84
N CYS A 34 -14.66 -22.67 28.96
CA CYS A 34 -15.76 -22.75 28.01
C CYS A 34 -16.56 -21.44 27.90
N TYR A 35 -16.82 -20.76 29.03
CA TYR A 35 -17.52 -19.47 29.02
C TYR A 35 -16.69 -18.38 28.34
N ARG A 36 -15.38 -18.32 28.62
CA ARG A 36 -14.44 -17.39 27.96
C ARG A 36 -14.48 -17.59 26.44
N LEU A 37 -14.45 -18.85 26.00
CA LEU A 37 -14.50 -19.20 24.58
C LEU A 37 -15.85 -18.84 23.92
N GLN A 38 -16.98 -19.08 24.60
CA GLN A 38 -18.30 -18.70 24.08
C GLN A 38 -18.42 -17.19 23.88
N VAL A 39 -17.98 -16.39 24.86
CA VAL A 39 -17.95 -14.93 24.76
C VAL A 39 -17.03 -14.49 23.64
N TRP A 40 -15.86 -15.12 23.51
CA TRP A 40 -14.92 -14.83 22.43
C TRP A 40 -15.55 -15.06 21.04
N VAL A 41 -16.16 -16.23 20.82
CA VAL A 41 -16.83 -16.56 19.55
C VAL A 41 -17.98 -15.60 19.27
N LEU A 42 -18.77 -15.24 20.29
CA LEU A 42 -19.88 -14.29 20.16
C LEU A 42 -19.40 -12.90 19.72
N VAL A 43 -18.43 -12.33 20.43
CA VAL A 43 -17.91 -10.99 20.11
C VAL A 43 -17.25 -10.99 18.73
N GLN A 44 -16.50 -12.04 18.40
CA GLN A 44 -15.91 -12.19 17.07
C GLN A 44 -16.97 -12.29 15.98
N ALA A 45 -18.05 -13.06 16.18
CA ALA A 45 -19.13 -13.17 15.22
C ALA A 45 -19.90 -11.85 15.02
N ILE A 46 -20.13 -11.09 16.10
CA ILE A 46 -20.73 -9.74 16.04
C ILE A 46 -19.83 -8.80 15.24
N HIS A 47 -18.54 -8.76 15.55
CA HIS A 47 -17.58 -7.94 14.82
C HIS A 47 -17.58 -8.25 13.33
N MET A 48 -17.46 -9.53 12.96
CA MET A 48 -17.49 -9.98 11.56
C MET A 48 -18.80 -9.61 10.85
N SER A 49 -19.94 -9.67 11.55
CA SER A 49 -21.25 -9.29 11.01
C SER A 49 -21.33 -7.78 10.73
N VAL A 50 -20.83 -6.95 11.66
CA VAL A 50 -20.82 -5.49 11.51
C VAL A 50 -19.88 -5.08 10.36
N VAL A 51 -18.67 -5.64 10.30
CA VAL A 51 -17.72 -5.37 9.21
C VAL A 51 -18.31 -5.76 7.85
N LEU A 52 -18.90 -6.95 7.74
CA LEU A 52 -19.55 -7.39 6.50
C LEU A 52 -20.70 -6.47 6.10
N GLY A 53 -21.51 -6.00 7.07
CA GLY A 53 -22.59 -5.05 6.83
C GLY A 53 -22.09 -3.71 6.29
N VAL A 54 -21.05 -3.13 6.90
CA VAL A 54 -20.43 -1.88 6.42
C VAL A 54 -19.86 -2.04 5.03
N GLU A 55 -19.20 -3.17 4.76
CA GLU A 55 -18.68 -3.47 3.43
C GLU A 55 -19.79 -3.54 2.37
N TRP A 56 -20.88 -4.24 2.66
CA TRP A 56 -22.03 -4.30 1.76
C TRP A 56 -22.69 -2.93 1.52
N ILE A 57 -22.78 -2.09 2.56
CA ILE A 57 -23.27 -0.71 2.42
C ILE A 57 -22.37 0.07 1.46
N VAL A 58 -21.05 -0.03 1.61
CA VAL A 58 -20.08 0.62 0.71
C VAL A 58 -20.23 0.11 -0.72
N TYR A 59 -20.38 -1.20 -0.93
CA TYR A 59 -20.57 -1.78 -2.26
C TYR A 59 -21.88 -1.35 -2.93
N TYR A 60 -22.96 -1.30 -2.17
CA TYR A 60 -24.26 -0.84 -2.65
C TYR A 60 -24.18 0.63 -3.09
N LEU A 61 -23.63 1.49 -2.24
CA LEU A 61 -23.43 2.91 -2.56
C LEU A 61 -22.51 3.12 -3.77
N ASN A 62 -21.53 2.24 -3.98
CA ASN A 62 -20.63 2.32 -5.12
C ASN A 62 -21.25 1.80 -6.43
N THR A 63 -22.27 0.94 -6.35
CA THR A 63 -22.93 0.36 -7.53
C THR A 63 -24.13 1.20 -7.99
N CYS A 64 -24.75 1.97 -7.09
CA CYS A 64 -25.84 2.88 -7.45
C CYS A 64 -25.33 4.12 -8.20
N TYR A 65 -25.71 4.25 -9.47
CA TYR A 65 -25.31 5.35 -10.37
C TYR A 65 -26.40 6.42 -10.54
N THR A 66 -27.06 6.82 -9.45
CA THR A 66 -28.11 7.86 -9.49
C THR A 66 -27.49 9.22 -9.22
N ASN A 67 -27.83 10.27 -9.99
CA ASN A 67 -27.22 11.62 -9.87
C ASN A 67 -27.21 12.19 -8.45
N ARG A 68 -28.26 11.94 -7.65
CA ARG A 68 -28.36 12.38 -6.24
C ARG A 68 -27.42 11.63 -5.28
N VAL A 69 -27.01 10.42 -5.64
CA VAL A 69 -26.10 9.57 -4.85
C VAL A 69 -24.65 9.98 -5.06
N ILE A 70 -24.31 10.57 -6.22
CA ILE A 70 -22.93 10.97 -6.57
C ILE A 70 -22.40 12.08 -5.65
N GLU A 71 -23.20 13.12 -5.36
CA GLU A 71 -22.79 14.20 -4.44
C GLU A 71 -22.68 13.73 -2.98
N LEU A 72 -23.60 12.87 -2.55
CA LEU A 72 -23.55 12.27 -1.20
C LEU A 72 -22.40 11.26 -1.07
N ARG A 73 -21.97 10.63 -2.18
CA ARG A 73 -20.92 9.61 -2.18
C ARG A 73 -19.62 10.14 -1.60
N GLU A 74 -19.17 11.35 -1.93
CA GLU A 74 -17.88 11.85 -1.43
C GLU A 74 -17.86 12.04 0.08
N GLN A 75 -18.94 12.59 0.64
CA GLN A 75 -19.05 12.83 2.07
C GLN A 75 -19.24 11.51 2.84
N TYR A 76 -20.19 10.67 2.42
CA TYR A 76 -20.49 9.42 3.10
C TYR A 76 -19.36 8.39 2.97
N MET A 77 -18.65 8.33 1.83
CA MET A 77 -17.54 7.38 1.66
C MET A 77 -16.35 7.69 2.58
N ARG A 78 -16.07 8.96 2.88
CA ARG A 78 -15.05 9.30 3.89
C ARG A 78 -15.46 8.82 5.29
N TYR A 79 -16.71 9.07 5.69
CA TYR A 79 -17.21 8.62 6.99
C TYR A 79 -17.24 7.09 7.10
N LEU A 80 -17.78 6.40 6.09
CA LEU A 80 -17.81 4.94 6.05
C LEU A 80 -16.41 4.33 6.00
N GLY A 81 -15.47 4.98 5.30
CA GLY A 81 -14.06 4.61 5.32
C GLY A 81 -13.47 4.69 6.72
N ASN A 82 -13.64 5.82 7.42
CA ASN A 82 -13.15 6.00 8.79
C ASN A 82 -13.80 5.00 9.77
N ILE A 83 -15.10 4.75 9.64
CA ILE A 83 -15.82 3.74 10.43
C ILE A 83 -15.22 2.36 10.16
N LYS A 84 -14.98 2.00 8.88
CA LYS A 84 -14.38 0.72 8.51
C LYS A 84 -12.99 0.56 9.12
N TYR A 85 -12.11 1.56 9.00
CA TYR A 85 -10.78 1.51 9.60
C TYR A 85 -10.84 1.37 11.12
N GLY A 86 -11.75 2.09 11.78
CA GLY A 86 -11.98 1.98 13.21
C GLY A 86 -12.46 0.59 13.62
N LEU A 87 -13.39 -0.01 12.87
CA LEU A 87 -13.87 -1.37 13.09
C LEU A 87 -12.77 -2.41 12.87
N ASP A 88 -11.97 -2.26 11.82
CA ASP A 88 -10.86 -3.16 11.52
C ASP A 88 -9.80 -3.11 12.66
N LEU A 89 -9.46 -1.91 13.15
CA LEU A 89 -8.55 -1.72 14.28
C LEU A 89 -9.10 -2.31 15.58
N LEU A 90 -10.38 -2.07 15.88
CA LEU A 90 -11.05 -2.65 17.03
C LEU A 90 -11.09 -4.18 16.97
N GLY A 91 -11.28 -4.73 15.77
CA GLY A 91 -11.26 -6.16 15.52
C GLY A 91 -9.90 -6.78 15.80
N VAL A 92 -8.82 -6.17 15.30
CA VAL A 92 -7.44 -6.62 15.58
C VAL A 92 -7.14 -6.53 17.08
N PHE A 93 -7.50 -5.43 17.72
CA PHE A 93 -7.32 -5.26 19.15
C PHE A 93 -8.05 -6.34 19.95
N TRP A 94 -9.34 -6.55 19.68
CA TRP A 94 -10.13 -7.59 20.33
C TRP A 94 -9.57 -8.98 20.04
N PHE A 95 -9.12 -9.25 18.82
CA PHE A 95 -8.53 -10.54 18.48
C PHE A 95 -7.28 -10.83 19.31
N LEU A 96 -6.36 -9.87 19.45
CA LEU A 96 -5.15 -10.03 20.26
C LEU A 96 -5.47 -10.22 21.75
N VAL A 97 -6.24 -9.30 22.33
CA VAL A 97 -6.59 -9.32 23.76
C VAL A 97 -7.48 -10.52 24.08
N GLY A 98 -8.45 -10.82 23.21
CA GLY A 98 -9.39 -11.91 23.35
C GLY A 98 -8.70 -13.27 23.29
N ASN A 99 -7.72 -13.46 22.39
CA ASN A 99 -6.93 -14.70 22.35
C ASN A 99 -6.14 -14.89 23.65
N MET A 100 -5.49 -13.83 24.15
CA MET A 100 -4.78 -13.87 25.42
C MET A 100 -5.73 -14.16 26.60
N TRP A 101 -6.94 -13.58 26.59
CA TRP A 101 -7.95 -13.80 27.62
C TRP A 101 -8.49 -15.24 27.63
N VAL A 102 -8.74 -15.81 26.45
CA VAL A 102 -9.18 -17.22 26.31
C VAL A 102 -8.11 -18.19 26.81
N ILE A 103 -6.83 -17.88 26.56
CA ILE A 103 -5.68 -18.74 26.88
C ILE A 103 -5.17 -18.54 28.33
N SER A 104 -5.61 -17.49 29.02
CA SER A 104 -5.17 -17.25 30.41
C SER A 104 -5.51 -18.45 31.31
N ASP A 105 -4.47 -19.03 31.91
CA ASP A 105 -4.60 -20.10 32.91
C ASP A 105 -5.20 -19.55 34.22
N ASP A 106 -6.06 -20.33 34.86
CA ASP A 106 -6.57 -20.07 36.20
C ASP A 106 -5.62 -20.64 37.29
N ASP A 107 -4.33 -20.81 36.97
CA ASP A 107 -3.33 -21.56 37.77
C ASP A 107 -2.80 -20.82 39.01
N ALA A 108 -3.58 -19.90 39.58
CA ALA A 108 -3.22 -19.25 40.85
C ALA A 108 -3.78 -19.96 42.10
N GLN A 109 -4.55 -21.06 41.98
CA GLN A 109 -5.18 -21.70 43.16
C GLN A 109 -4.77 -23.14 43.48
N ASN A 110 -3.96 -23.83 42.68
CA ASN A 110 -3.49 -25.20 43.00
C ASN A 110 -2.03 -25.27 43.50
N GLY A 111 -1.52 -24.15 44.03
CA GLY A 111 -0.12 -24.00 44.45
C GLY A 111 0.11 -23.77 45.94
N LYS A 112 -0.76 -24.26 46.83
CA LYS A 112 -0.46 -24.27 48.28
C LYS A 112 -0.70 -25.64 48.91
N PRO A 113 0.35 -26.34 49.38
CA PRO A 113 0.18 -27.54 50.19
C PRO A 113 -0.14 -27.09 51.62
N ASP A 114 -1.41 -26.86 51.93
CA ASP A 114 -1.84 -26.70 53.31
C ASP A 114 -1.90 -28.10 53.94
N ALA A 115 -0.83 -28.42 54.67
CA ALA A 115 -0.78 -29.54 55.59
C ALA A 115 -1.82 -29.39 56.71
N ALA A 116 -2.33 -30.53 57.18
CA ALA A 116 -3.25 -30.74 58.31
C ALA A 116 -4.74 -30.56 58.00
N ASN A 117 -5.43 -31.65 57.66
CA ASN A 117 -6.15 -32.44 58.66
C ASN A 117 -6.61 -33.77 58.04
N GLY A 118 -6.41 -34.87 58.76
CA GLY A 118 -6.91 -36.18 58.34
C GLY A 118 -8.39 -36.30 58.66
N GLU A 119 -9.21 -36.59 57.65
CA GLU A 119 -10.48 -37.27 57.82
C GLU A 119 -10.92 -37.87 56.48
N ARG A 120 -11.16 -39.18 56.51
CA ARG A 120 -11.54 -40.03 55.39
C ARG A 120 -13.00 -39.75 55.06
N HIS A 121 -13.26 -39.09 53.93
CA HIS A 121 -14.59 -39.01 53.33
C HIS A 121 -14.59 -39.73 51.99
N GLU A 122 -15.59 -40.59 51.84
CA GLU A 122 -15.83 -41.55 50.77
C GLU A 122 -15.84 -40.93 49.36
N ASP A 123 -15.15 -41.61 48.45
CA ASP A 123 -15.47 -41.78 47.02
C ASP A 123 -16.35 -40.71 46.35
N VAL A 124 -15.80 -39.50 46.20
CA VAL A 124 -16.20 -38.63 45.10
C VAL A 124 -15.23 -38.89 43.96
N ALA A 125 -15.67 -39.67 42.97
CA ALA A 125 -14.97 -39.82 41.70
C ALA A 125 -14.53 -38.43 41.22
N PRO A 126 -13.28 -38.25 40.74
CA PRO A 126 -12.89 -36.96 40.20
C PRO A 126 -13.87 -36.64 39.08
N LEU A 127 -14.66 -35.58 39.24
CA LEU A 127 -15.48 -35.07 38.16
C LEU A 127 -14.52 -34.86 37.00
N SER A 128 -14.62 -35.74 36.00
CA SER A 128 -13.89 -35.65 34.75
C SER A 128 -13.96 -34.20 34.30
N PRO A 129 -12.82 -33.53 34.03
CA PRO A 129 -12.82 -32.14 33.64
C PRO A 129 -13.80 -32.03 32.48
N SER A 130 -14.88 -31.28 32.70
CA SER A 130 -15.96 -31.09 31.75
C SER A 130 -15.32 -30.78 30.41
N HIS A 131 -15.34 -31.75 29.51
CA HIS A 131 -14.82 -31.62 28.16
C HIS A 131 -15.70 -30.55 27.53
N CYS A 132 -15.26 -29.28 27.57
CA CYS A 132 -15.95 -28.24 26.85
C CYS A 132 -16.01 -28.69 25.39
N ASP A 133 -17.22 -28.70 24.83
CA ASP A 133 -17.53 -29.50 23.67
C ASP A 133 -16.55 -29.28 22.50
N SER A 134 -16.06 -30.38 21.93
CA SER A 134 -15.10 -30.39 20.82
C SER A 134 -15.50 -29.49 19.65
N SER A 135 -16.79 -29.32 19.38
CA SER A 135 -17.27 -28.49 18.27
C SER A 135 -17.12 -26.98 18.49
N LEU A 136 -17.19 -26.48 19.73
CA LEU A 136 -16.97 -25.05 20.00
C LEU A 136 -15.49 -24.70 19.86
N TYR A 137 -14.60 -25.57 20.37
CA TYR A 137 -13.16 -25.43 20.17
C TYR A 137 -12.76 -25.51 18.71
N GLN A 138 -13.30 -26.47 17.96
CA GLN A 138 -13.03 -26.58 16.53
C GLN A 138 -13.47 -25.33 15.78
N LEU A 139 -14.66 -24.80 16.07
CA LEU A 139 -15.14 -23.55 15.47
C LEU A 139 -14.20 -22.39 15.80
N ALA A 140 -13.87 -22.18 17.08
CA ALA A 140 -12.97 -21.10 17.50
C ALA A 140 -11.57 -21.24 16.89
N PHE A 141 -11.02 -22.45 16.86
CA PHE A 141 -9.73 -22.74 16.23
C PHE A 141 -9.72 -22.35 14.75
N TRP A 142 -10.71 -22.80 13.97
CA TRP A 142 -10.79 -22.46 12.54
C TRP A 142 -11.02 -20.96 12.32
N MET A 143 -11.81 -20.29 13.19
CA MET A 143 -11.97 -18.84 13.17
C MET A 143 -10.63 -18.12 13.36
N ILE A 144 -9.82 -18.56 14.32
CA ILE A 144 -8.48 -18.02 14.60
C ILE A 144 -7.56 -18.23 13.40
N VAL A 145 -7.49 -19.45 12.86
CA VAL A 145 -6.64 -19.79 11.72
C VAL A 145 -6.98 -18.91 10.51
N ILE A 146 -8.26 -18.77 10.17
CA ILE A 146 -8.67 -17.98 9.01
C ILE A 146 -8.36 -16.48 9.21
N THR A 147 -8.53 -15.96 10.43
CA THR A 147 -8.18 -14.56 10.74
C THR A 147 -6.67 -14.33 10.59
N TYR A 148 -5.82 -15.24 11.07
CA TYR A 148 -4.37 -15.15 10.86
C TYR A 148 -3.98 -15.21 9.39
N VAL A 149 -4.56 -16.14 8.62
CA VAL A 149 -4.32 -16.21 7.17
C VAL A 149 -4.68 -14.88 6.50
N LYS A 150 -5.84 -14.29 6.83
CA LYS A 150 -6.25 -12.98 6.30
C LYS A 150 -5.27 -11.85 6.64
N ILE A 151 -4.75 -11.82 7.88
CA ILE A 151 -3.80 -10.79 8.32
C ILE A 151 -2.44 -10.95 7.63
N PHE A 152 -1.92 -12.17 7.54
CA PHE A 152 -0.57 -12.42 7.03
C PHE A 152 -0.49 -12.53 5.51
N LEU A 153 -1.54 -12.94 4.82
CA LEU A 153 -1.57 -13.06 3.35
C LEU A 153 -1.09 -11.80 2.61
N PRO A 154 -1.55 -10.57 2.91
CA PRO A 154 -1.06 -9.37 2.21
C PRO A 154 0.43 -9.11 2.48
N CYS A 155 0.91 -9.39 3.70
CA CYS A 155 2.34 -9.27 4.04
C CYS A 155 3.18 -10.30 3.27
N ILE A 156 2.72 -11.55 3.20
CA ILE A 156 3.39 -12.62 2.45
C ILE A 156 3.43 -12.29 0.96
N LEU A 157 2.31 -11.84 0.39
CA LEU A 157 2.26 -11.40 -1.01
C LEU A 157 3.22 -10.23 -1.27
N LEU A 158 3.27 -9.24 -0.37
CA LEU A 158 4.20 -8.13 -0.48
C LEU A 158 5.66 -8.60 -0.45
N LEU A 159 6.01 -9.52 0.45
CA LEU A 159 7.36 -10.08 0.55
C LEU A 159 7.75 -10.86 -0.72
N ILE A 160 6.81 -11.59 -1.34
CA ILE A 160 7.05 -12.31 -2.60
C ILE A 160 7.18 -11.35 -3.78
N LEU A 161 6.38 -10.28 -3.81
CA LEU A 161 6.40 -9.30 -4.90
C LEU A 161 7.58 -8.33 -4.79
N LEU A 162 8.12 -8.10 -3.59
CA LEU A 162 9.19 -7.13 -3.36
C LEU A 162 10.44 -7.43 -4.21
N PRO A 163 10.99 -8.66 -4.29
CA PRO A 163 12.08 -8.97 -5.23
C PRO A 163 11.73 -8.69 -6.68
N VAL A 164 10.51 -9.03 -7.12
CA VAL A 164 10.06 -8.78 -8.50
C VAL A 164 10.00 -7.27 -8.78
N ILE A 165 9.51 -6.49 -7.83
CA ILE A 165 9.45 -5.04 -7.93
C ILE A 165 10.85 -4.42 -7.86
N CYS A 166 11.75 -4.92 -7.03
CA CYS A 166 13.10 -4.36 -6.89
C CYS A 166 14.01 -4.72 -8.08
N PHE A 167 13.88 -5.92 -8.64
CA PHE A 167 14.79 -6.41 -9.69
C PHE A 167 14.17 -6.38 -11.08
N CYS A 168 12.93 -6.85 -11.24
CA CYS A 168 12.33 -6.98 -12.57
C CYS A 168 11.72 -5.66 -13.06
N LEU A 169 11.17 -4.83 -12.17
CA LEU A 169 10.50 -3.59 -12.55
C LEU A 169 11.49 -2.53 -13.09
N PRO A 170 12.68 -2.28 -12.51
CA PRO A 170 13.68 -1.39 -13.11
C PRO A 170 14.19 -1.90 -14.47
N CYS A 171 14.36 -3.22 -14.62
CA CYS A 171 14.72 -3.83 -15.90
C CYS A 171 13.61 -3.63 -16.94
N LEU A 172 12.35 -3.86 -16.56
CA LEU A 172 11.20 -3.64 -17.42
C LEU A 172 11.07 -2.16 -17.81
N ILE A 173 11.19 -1.22 -16.88
CA ILE A 173 11.17 0.22 -17.18
C ILE A 173 12.30 0.58 -18.15
N ARG A 174 13.52 0.07 -17.94
CA ARG A 174 14.63 0.33 -18.87
C ARG A 174 14.31 -0.21 -20.27
N VAL A 175 13.77 -1.42 -20.38
CA VAL A 175 13.40 -2.02 -21.66
C VAL A 175 12.27 -1.25 -22.33
N LEU A 176 11.20 -0.93 -21.61
CA LEU A 176 10.08 -0.12 -22.12
C LEU A 176 10.53 1.28 -22.54
N SER A 177 11.42 1.92 -21.77
CA SER A 177 11.99 3.22 -22.16
C SER A 177 12.80 3.14 -23.45
N ARG A 178 13.47 2.00 -23.73
CA ARG A 178 14.16 1.79 -25.00
C ARG A 178 13.18 1.64 -26.17
N PHE A 179 12.05 0.98 -25.95
CA PHE A 179 11.02 0.84 -26.99
C PHE A 179 10.27 2.15 -27.26
N GLN A 180 10.20 3.04 -26.27
CA GLN A 180 9.50 4.33 -26.39
C GLN A 180 10.36 5.45 -27.00
N ASP A 181 11.66 5.26 -27.21
CA ASP A 181 12.52 6.23 -27.89
C ASP A 181 12.63 5.90 -29.42
N PRO A 182 11.69 6.31 -30.31
CA PRO A 182 11.69 5.96 -31.74
C PRO A 182 12.88 6.53 -32.54
N MET A 183 13.63 7.46 -31.93
CA MET A 183 14.76 8.18 -32.54
C MET A 183 16.12 7.76 -31.97
N ARG A 184 16.15 6.86 -30.98
CA ARG A 184 17.41 6.36 -30.41
C ARG A 184 18.18 5.54 -31.44
N GLY A 185 19.38 5.98 -31.81
CA GLY A 185 20.20 5.36 -32.86
C GLY A 185 19.95 5.85 -34.28
N LYS A 186 19.13 6.89 -34.48
CA LYS A 186 19.09 7.65 -35.75
C LYS A 186 19.85 8.96 -35.55
N GLY A 187 21.10 8.95 -35.99
CA GLY A 187 21.96 10.13 -36.01
C GLY A 187 21.50 11.18 -37.02
N ALA A 188 21.84 12.44 -36.76
CA ALA A 188 21.69 13.53 -37.73
C ALA A 188 22.92 13.59 -38.66
N SER A 189 22.73 14.08 -39.89
CA SER A 189 23.85 14.35 -40.79
C SER A 189 24.71 15.50 -40.25
N HIS A 190 26.02 15.48 -40.53
CA HIS A 190 26.94 16.57 -40.17
C HIS A 190 26.45 17.94 -40.69
N GLU A 191 25.83 17.99 -41.87
CA GLU A 191 25.23 19.22 -42.42
C GLU A 191 24.07 19.73 -41.56
N THR A 192 23.24 18.83 -41.03
CA THR A 192 22.12 19.21 -40.15
C THR A 192 22.63 19.75 -38.83
N ILE A 193 23.63 19.09 -38.25
CA ILE A 193 24.27 19.52 -37.00
C ILE A 193 24.94 20.88 -37.18
N ALA A 194 25.66 21.08 -38.30
CA ALA A 194 26.34 22.35 -38.60
C ALA A 194 25.38 23.55 -38.73
N ARG A 195 24.12 23.32 -39.10
CA ARG A 195 23.09 24.38 -39.17
C ARG A 195 22.54 24.81 -37.81
N LEU A 196 22.80 24.06 -36.74
CA LEU A 196 22.36 24.43 -35.40
C LEU A 196 23.14 25.65 -34.87
N ALA A 197 22.45 26.50 -34.12
CA ALA A 197 23.03 27.73 -33.59
C ALA A 197 24.21 27.45 -32.64
N CYS A 198 25.24 28.29 -32.70
CA CYS A 198 26.37 28.28 -31.78
C CYS A 198 26.53 29.66 -31.14
N THR A 199 26.95 29.70 -29.88
CA THR A 199 27.29 30.92 -29.14
C THR A 199 28.59 30.71 -28.36
N ASN A 200 29.35 31.77 -28.11
CA ASN A 200 30.47 31.70 -27.18
C ASN A 200 29.99 31.97 -25.77
N TYR A 201 30.42 31.14 -24.81
CA TYR A 201 30.06 31.32 -23.41
C TYR A 201 30.64 32.63 -22.87
N LYS A 202 29.82 33.35 -22.11
CA LYS A 202 30.21 34.51 -21.31
C LYS A 202 29.71 34.31 -19.89
N GLN A 203 30.55 34.65 -18.92
CA GLN A 203 30.15 34.69 -17.52
C GLN A 203 28.98 35.68 -17.39
N ASP A 204 27.85 35.23 -16.83
CA ASP A 204 26.52 35.90 -16.76
C ASP A 204 25.52 35.63 -17.89
N MET A 205 25.83 34.79 -18.88
CA MET A 205 24.87 34.42 -19.94
C MET A 205 23.75 33.49 -19.45
N PHE A 206 24.02 32.63 -18.46
CA PHE A 206 23.08 31.64 -17.91
C PHE A 206 23.05 31.70 -16.38
N ALA A 207 21.97 31.19 -15.78
CA ALA A 207 21.89 31.02 -14.33
C ALA A 207 23.03 30.10 -13.84
N ARG A 208 23.55 30.30 -12.63
CA ARG A 208 24.70 29.54 -12.10
C ARG A 208 24.50 28.02 -12.13
N ASP A 209 23.26 27.57 -11.96
CA ASP A 209 22.91 26.15 -11.98
C ASP A 209 22.83 25.53 -13.40
N ASP A 210 22.85 26.36 -14.45
CA ASP A 210 22.79 25.97 -15.87
C ASP A 210 24.13 26.25 -16.60
N CYS A 211 25.23 26.45 -15.87
CA CYS A 211 26.56 26.78 -16.39
C CYS A 211 27.47 25.54 -16.59
N ASN A 212 26.90 24.36 -16.82
CA ASN A 212 27.67 23.14 -17.08
C ASN A 212 27.14 22.35 -18.28
N CYS A 213 28.02 21.54 -18.87
CA CYS A 213 27.63 20.62 -19.92
C CYS A 213 27.24 19.27 -19.31
N CYS A 214 25.99 18.84 -19.49
CA CYS A 214 25.55 17.54 -18.94
C CYS A 214 26.17 16.32 -19.65
N ILE A 215 26.84 16.51 -20.79
CA ILE A 215 27.46 15.44 -21.56
C ILE A 215 28.84 15.10 -20.97
N CYS A 216 29.68 16.10 -20.70
CA CYS A 216 31.03 15.92 -20.15
C CYS A 216 31.12 16.19 -18.64
N LEU A 217 30.05 16.71 -18.04
CA LEU A 217 29.92 17.08 -16.62
C LEU A 217 30.90 18.17 -16.15
N ASN A 218 31.45 18.95 -17.08
CA ASN A 218 32.34 20.07 -16.77
C ASN A 218 31.58 21.41 -16.88
N ASP A 219 32.01 22.37 -16.07
CA ASP A 219 31.55 23.76 -16.16
C ASP A 219 32.05 24.43 -17.45
N TYR A 220 31.31 25.43 -17.93
CA TYR A 220 31.72 26.22 -19.09
C TYR A 220 32.83 27.20 -18.72
N VAL A 221 33.82 27.31 -19.60
CA VAL A 221 34.92 28.28 -19.52
C VAL A 221 34.65 29.44 -20.47
N GLU A 222 35.13 30.63 -20.10
CA GLU A 222 34.98 31.84 -20.90
C GLU A 222 35.48 31.62 -22.34
N GLU A 223 34.70 32.13 -23.31
CA GLU A 223 34.94 32.00 -24.75
C GLU A 223 34.79 30.58 -25.34
N GLU A 224 34.34 29.57 -24.58
CA GLU A 224 34.04 28.25 -25.14
C GLU A 224 32.83 28.27 -26.09
N GLU A 225 32.94 27.57 -27.22
CA GLU A 225 31.84 27.42 -28.16
C GLU A 225 30.78 26.45 -27.62
N LEU A 226 29.57 26.96 -27.44
CA LEU A 226 28.37 26.21 -27.06
C LEU A 226 27.43 26.05 -28.25
N ARG A 227 26.82 24.88 -28.38
CA ARG A 227 25.76 24.61 -29.34
C ARG A 227 24.39 24.70 -28.67
N LEU A 228 23.49 25.47 -29.26
CA LEU A 228 22.09 25.59 -28.86
C LEU A 228 21.21 24.70 -29.74
N LEU A 229 20.42 23.85 -29.09
CA LEU A 229 19.40 23.04 -29.74
C LEU A 229 18.08 23.81 -29.90
N PRO A 230 17.17 23.39 -30.81
CA PRO A 230 15.87 24.03 -31.01
C PRO A 230 14.98 24.06 -29.75
N CYS A 231 15.23 23.14 -28.81
CA CYS A 231 14.61 23.09 -27.49
C CYS A 231 15.27 24.01 -26.44
N ARG A 232 16.11 24.97 -26.88
CA ARG A 232 16.84 25.96 -26.06
C ARG A 232 17.86 25.41 -25.06
N HIS A 233 18.14 24.11 -25.08
CA HIS A 233 19.23 23.52 -24.30
C HIS A 233 20.58 23.72 -24.99
N HIS A 234 21.63 23.90 -24.19
CA HIS A 234 22.97 24.25 -24.60
C HIS A 234 24.00 23.26 -24.06
N PHE A 235 25.03 22.98 -24.85
CA PHE A 235 26.15 22.08 -24.50
C PHE A 235 27.42 22.57 -25.19
N HIS A 236 28.60 22.10 -24.78
CA HIS A 236 29.81 22.28 -25.59
C HIS A 236 29.57 21.80 -27.02
N LYS A 237 30.01 22.59 -28.00
CA LYS A 237 29.82 22.29 -29.42
C LYS A 237 30.33 20.90 -29.79
N GLN A 238 31.53 20.53 -29.36
CA GLN A 238 32.10 19.21 -29.59
C GLN A 238 31.24 18.10 -28.98
N CYS A 239 30.84 18.25 -27.71
CA CYS A 239 30.03 17.25 -27.02
C CYS A 239 28.65 17.06 -27.68
N ALA A 240 27.98 18.16 -28.06
CA ALA A 240 26.72 18.10 -28.78
C ALA A 240 26.87 17.44 -30.15
N ASP A 241 27.92 17.78 -30.90
CA ASP A 241 28.15 17.25 -32.25
C ASP A 241 28.36 15.73 -32.22
N GLU A 242 29.22 15.24 -31.32
CA GLU A 242 29.44 13.81 -31.14
C GLU A 242 28.16 13.06 -30.72
N TRP A 243 27.36 13.66 -29.83
CA TRP A 243 26.09 13.08 -29.42
C TRP A 243 25.09 13.00 -30.58
N LEU A 244 24.93 14.08 -31.34
CA LEU A 244 23.92 14.21 -32.39
C LEU A 244 24.21 13.34 -33.62
N ILE A 245 25.47 12.94 -33.84
CA ILE A 245 25.84 11.95 -34.86
C ILE A 245 25.25 10.57 -34.54
N VAL A 246 25.01 10.25 -33.26
CA VAL A 246 24.46 8.96 -32.83
C VAL A 246 22.97 9.05 -32.49
N ASN A 247 22.53 10.17 -31.90
CA ASN A 247 21.16 10.38 -31.44
C ASN A 247 20.70 11.79 -31.82
N ALA A 248 19.80 11.92 -32.79
CA ALA A 248 19.22 13.22 -33.20
C ALA A 248 18.20 13.79 -32.19
N THR A 249 18.45 13.64 -30.88
CA THR A 249 17.60 14.11 -29.78
C THR A 249 18.42 14.85 -28.72
N CYS A 250 17.80 15.80 -28.03
CA CYS A 250 18.44 16.54 -26.94
C CYS A 250 18.79 15.63 -25.74
N PRO A 251 20.02 15.66 -25.20
CA PRO A 251 20.41 14.90 -24.00
C PRO A 251 19.53 15.16 -22.77
N THR A 252 19.03 16.40 -22.62
CA THR A 252 18.26 16.81 -21.43
C THR A 252 16.76 16.49 -21.56
N CYS A 253 16.12 16.91 -22.64
CA CYS A 253 14.66 16.81 -22.79
C CYS A 253 14.18 15.72 -23.77
N ARG A 254 15.10 15.03 -24.46
CA ARG A 254 14.82 14.00 -25.48
C ARG A 254 14.01 14.45 -26.69
N LEU A 255 13.69 15.74 -26.81
CA LEU A 255 13.07 16.32 -28.00
C LEU A 255 13.98 16.13 -29.22
N SER A 256 13.36 15.81 -30.34
CA SER A 256 14.04 15.67 -31.63
C SER A 256 14.60 17.00 -32.09
N ILE A 257 15.79 17.03 -32.70
CA ILE A 257 16.33 18.27 -33.28
C ILE A 257 15.55 18.73 -34.53
N TYR A 258 14.67 17.87 -35.04
CA TYR A 258 13.76 18.18 -36.15
C TYR A 258 12.44 18.77 -35.67
N GLU A 259 12.13 18.65 -34.38
CA GLU A 259 10.96 19.25 -33.75
C GLU A 259 11.38 20.64 -33.22
N THR A 260 10.92 21.68 -33.90
CA THR A 260 10.96 23.04 -33.33
C THR A 260 10.10 23.03 -32.08
N ALA A 261 10.63 23.54 -30.97
CA ALA A 261 9.85 23.73 -29.74
C ALA A 261 8.67 24.66 -30.05
N SER A 262 7.52 24.09 -30.38
CA SER A 262 6.23 24.76 -30.26
C SER A 262 6.06 25.10 -28.79
N GLU A 263 5.71 26.35 -28.50
CA GLU A 263 5.70 26.99 -27.18
C GLU A 263 4.70 26.39 -26.15
N ASP A 264 4.26 25.14 -26.32
CA ASP A 264 3.19 24.52 -25.52
C ASP A 264 3.65 23.46 -24.50
N SER A 265 4.96 23.25 -24.29
CA SER A 265 5.47 22.31 -23.28
C SER A 265 5.88 23.00 -21.97
N GLU A 266 4.92 23.67 -21.33
CA GLU A 266 5.09 24.30 -20.01
C GLU A 266 4.64 23.40 -18.83
N GLN A 267 4.46 22.08 -19.03
CA GLN A 267 3.88 21.21 -17.97
C GLN A 267 4.66 19.94 -17.61
N GLN A 268 5.98 19.87 -17.82
CA GLN A 268 6.77 18.75 -17.28
C GLN A 268 8.04 19.14 -16.53
N GLY A 269 7.98 20.28 -15.83
CA GLY A 269 8.89 20.63 -14.73
C GLY A 269 8.23 20.35 -13.37
N TYR A 270 8.44 19.17 -12.79
CA TYR A 270 8.11 18.95 -11.39
C TYR A 270 9.24 19.46 -10.49
N ARG A 271 8.94 20.61 -9.85
CA ARG A 271 9.40 21.06 -8.53
C ARG A 271 10.89 21.38 -8.34
N LEU A 272 11.17 22.67 -8.32
CA LEU A 272 11.70 23.44 -7.18
C LEU A 272 11.27 24.89 -7.47
N GLY A 273 10.25 25.45 -6.84
CA GLY A 273 10.36 26.00 -5.50
C GLY A 273 10.32 27.54 -5.55
N SER A 274 9.13 28.10 -5.83
CA SER A 274 8.59 29.37 -5.29
C SER A 274 9.45 30.65 -5.37
N ARG A 275 9.09 31.60 -6.23
CA ARG A 275 8.43 32.88 -5.84
C ARG A 275 8.27 33.85 -7.02
N ASN A 276 7.05 34.37 -7.07
CA ASN A 276 6.50 35.51 -7.81
C ASN A 276 7.46 36.61 -8.28
N ASP A 277 7.14 37.07 -9.50
CA ASP A 277 7.11 38.45 -10.00
C ASP A 277 8.34 39.35 -9.84
N ILE A 278 8.81 39.91 -10.96
CA ILE A 278 8.96 41.38 -11.20
C ILE A 278 9.54 41.66 -12.60
N PHE A 279 8.76 42.38 -13.42
CA PHE A 279 9.08 43.33 -14.50
C PHE A 279 9.75 42.85 -15.81
N GLN A 280 9.04 42.92 -16.95
CA GLN A 280 8.89 44.06 -17.88
C GLN A 280 10.17 44.37 -18.67
N VAL A 281 10.16 43.96 -19.94
CA VAL A 281 11.15 44.31 -20.96
C VAL A 281 10.63 45.52 -21.74
N VAL A 282 11.45 46.57 -21.75
CA VAL A 282 11.49 47.62 -22.79
C VAL A 282 12.14 47.02 -24.03
#